data_AF-A0A165ESG9-F1
#
_entry.id   AF-A0A165ESG9-F1
#
_cell.length_a   1.000
_cell.length_b   1.000
_cell.length_c   1.000
_cell.angle_alpha   90.00
_cell.angle_beta   90.00
_cell.angle_gamma   90.00
#
_symmetry.space_group_name_H-M   'P 1'
#
loop_
_entity.id
_entity.type
_entity.pdbx_description
1 polymer ?
#
loop_
_entity_poly.entity_id
_entity_poly.type
_entity_poly.pdbx_seq_one_letter_code
_entity_poly.pdbx_strand_id
1 'polypeptide(L)'
;MAHPFDSCDFSRLAVLSARDADTRDEVSEYLLQAWHINTILLKFIAPDRCNAFRLLMFKTGAIISGSQALQLLMRTNYIGSDLDLYLHYQHTSRFDVFLAHEGYVLQPRPTTHEFYIPGQRLWNGKQQTSRESPSP
;
A
#
# COMPACT_ATOMS: atom_id res chain seq x y z
N MET A 1 -2.82 21.57 10.43
CA MET A 1 -1.57 22.20 10.92
C MET A 1 -0.46 21.19 10.74
N ALA A 2 0.73 21.61 10.32
CA ALA A 2 1.88 20.70 10.28
C ALA A 2 2.20 20.23 11.71
N HIS A 3 2.46 18.94 11.89
CA HIS A 3 2.86 18.41 13.20
C HIS A 3 4.25 18.94 13.55
N PRO A 4 4.56 19.27 14.81
CA PRO A 4 5.90 19.74 15.21
C PRO A 4 7.05 18.83 14.76
N PHE A 5 6.77 17.53 14.64
CA PHE A 5 7.71 16.51 14.22
C PHE A 5 7.90 16.38 12.70
N ASP A 6 7.11 17.09 11.88
CA ASP A 6 7.22 16.99 10.42
C ASP A 6 8.57 17.50 9.87
N SER A 7 9.21 18.41 10.60
CA SER A 7 10.55 18.93 10.29
C SER A 7 11.70 18.10 10.88
N CYS A 8 11.38 17.10 11.71
CA CYS A 8 12.38 16.24 12.32
C CYS A 8 12.75 15.07 11.39
N ASP A 9 14.03 14.74 11.37
CA ASP A 9 14.50 13.47 10.81
C ASP A 9 14.35 12.34 11.84
N PHE A 10 14.57 11.10 11.41
CA PHE A 10 14.50 9.94 12.31
C PHE A 10 15.47 10.04 13.50
N SER A 11 16.66 10.60 13.28
CA SER A 11 17.67 10.73 14.33
C SER A 11 17.19 11.65 15.45
N ARG A 12 16.56 12.78 15.09
CA ARG A 12 15.99 13.71 16.06
C ARG A 12 14.80 13.12 16.80
N LEU A 13 13.93 12.38 16.12
CA LEU A 13 12.80 11.70 16.76
C LEU A 13 13.28 10.65 17.77
N ALA A 14 14.31 9.88 17.43
CA ALA A 14 14.90 8.91 18.35
C ALA A 14 15.45 9.60 19.61
N VAL A 15 16.19 10.71 19.46
CA VAL A 15 16.71 11.49 20.59
C VAL A 15 15.59 12.05 21.46
N LEU A 16 14.50 12.57 20.86
CA LEU A 16 13.34 13.08 21.60
C LEU A 16 12.67 11.96 22.40
N SER A 17 12.44 10.80 21.77
CA SER A 17 11.80 9.64 22.39
C SER A 17 12.61 9.03 23.56
N ALA A 18 13.91 9.31 23.64
CA ALA A 18 14.79 8.81 24.69
C ALA A 18 14.84 9.72 25.94
N ARG A 19 14.22 10.91 25.92
CA ARG A 19 14.32 11.87 27.02
C ARG A 19 13.42 11.53 28.20
N ASP A 20 12.16 11.26 27.94
CA ASP A 20 11.12 11.00 28.93
C ASP A 20 9.96 10.21 28.31
N ALA A 21 9.12 9.64 29.19
CA ALA A 21 8.04 8.75 28.78
C ALA A 21 6.94 9.46 27.99
N ASP A 22 6.61 10.70 28.33
CA ASP A 22 5.52 11.45 27.68
C ASP A 22 5.93 11.79 26.23
N THR A 23 7.14 12.34 26.04
CA THR A 23 7.69 12.63 24.72
C THR A 23 7.85 11.36 23.88
N ARG A 24 8.23 10.23 24.50
CA ARG A 24 8.31 8.95 23.81
C ARG A 24 6.96 8.52 23.27
N ASP A 25 5.91 8.67 24.05
CA ASP A 25 4.56 8.26 23.67
C ASP A 25 4.04 9.18 22.54
N GLU A 26 4.27 10.49 22.62
CA GLU A 26 3.97 11.44 21.53
C GLU A 26 4.72 11.11 20.22
N VAL A 27 6.01 10.83 20.30
CA VAL A 27 6.80 10.43 19.12
C VAL A 27 6.28 9.11 18.56
N SER A 28 5.90 8.16 19.41
CA SER A 28 5.36 6.86 18.98
C SER A 28 4.03 7.02 18.26
N GLU A 29 3.11 7.83 18.78
CA GLU A 29 1.84 8.15 18.11
C GLU A 29 2.06 8.83 16.77
N TYR A 30 2.98 9.80 16.72
CA TYR A 30 3.36 10.45 15.48
C TYR A 30 3.91 9.46 14.44
N LEU A 31 4.84 8.58 14.84
CA LEU A 31 5.40 7.56 13.94
C LEU A 31 4.30 6.62 13.42
N LEU A 32 3.39 6.18 14.31
CA LEU A 32 2.26 5.32 13.95
C LEU A 32 1.33 5.98 12.93
N GLN A 33 1.14 7.30 13.00
CA GLN A 33 0.30 8.04 12.07
C GLN A 33 1.03 8.36 10.76
N ALA A 34 2.26 8.86 10.83
CA ALA A 34 3.03 9.34 9.69
C ALA A 34 3.48 8.20 8.75
N TRP A 35 3.79 7.02 9.29
CA TRP A 35 4.15 5.82 8.51
C TRP A 35 3.04 4.76 8.51
N HIS A 36 1.80 5.16 8.72
CA HIS A 36 0.69 4.21 8.68
C HIS A 36 0.50 3.66 7.26
N ILE A 37 0.60 2.33 7.09
CA ILE A 37 0.50 1.68 5.76
C ILE A 37 -0.83 1.98 5.04
N ASN A 38 -1.91 2.24 5.77
CA ASN A 38 -3.19 2.59 5.14
C ASN A 38 -3.14 3.94 4.39
N THR A 39 -2.16 4.81 4.67
CA THR A 39 -1.98 6.06 3.91
C THR A 39 -1.76 5.81 2.41
N ILE A 40 -1.12 4.69 2.07
CA ILE A 40 -0.92 4.26 0.68
C ILE A 40 -1.96 3.23 0.23
N LEU A 41 -2.37 2.29 1.08
CA LEU A 41 -3.27 1.22 0.68
C LEU A 41 -4.68 1.67 0.36
N LEU A 42 -5.19 2.72 1.02
CA LEU A 42 -6.56 3.21 0.81
C LEU A 42 -6.81 3.76 -0.61
N LYS A 43 -5.75 4.03 -1.38
CA LYS A 43 -5.83 4.42 -2.79
C LYS A 43 -6.23 3.25 -3.71
N PHE A 44 -5.98 2.02 -3.26
CA PHE A 44 -6.14 0.80 -4.07
C PHE A 44 -7.19 -0.14 -3.46
N ILE A 45 -7.16 -0.31 -2.15
CA ILE A 45 -8.01 -1.26 -1.42
C ILE A 45 -9.06 -0.49 -0.63
N ALA A 46 -10.29 -1.00 -0.62
CA ALA A 46 -11.37 -0.39 0.16
C ALA A 46 -11.05 -0.42 1.67
N PRO A 47 -11.48 0.58 2.46
CA PRO A 47 -11.13 0.68 3.88
C PRO A 47 -11.47 -0.58 4.70
N ASP A 48 -12.61 -1.20 4.45
CA ASP A 48 -13.09 -2.41 5.09
C ASP A 48 -12.29 -3.67 4.70
N ARG A 49 -11.55 -3.61 3.59
CA ARG A 49 -10.73 -4.71 3.05
C ARG A 49 -9.23 -4.54 3.31
N CYS A 50 -8.76 -3.36 3.73
CA CYS A 50 -7.35 -3.12 4.04
C CYS A 50 -6.78 -4.11 5.07
N ASN A 51 -7.55 -4.45 6.11
CA ASN A 51 -7.10 -5.41 7.12
C ASN A 51 -6.92 -6.82 6.54
N ALA A 52 -7.84 -7.25 5.67
CA ALA A 52 -7.74 -8.54 5.00
C ALA A 52 -6.53 -8.60 4.05
N PHE A 53 -6.28 -7.51 3.32
CA PHE A 53 -5.12 -7.40 2.44
C PHE A 53 -3.80 -7.44 3.23
N ARG A 54 -3.70 -6.70 4.33
CA ARG A 54 -2.52 -6.72 5.23
C ARG A 54 -2.31 -8.09 5.84
N LEU A 55 -3.38 -8.79 6.23
CA LEU A 55 -3.29 -10.15 6.74
C LEU A 55 -2.79 -11.13 5.66
N LEU A 56 -3.26 -10.97 4.42
CA LEU A 56 -2.77 -11.76 3.29
C LEU A 56 -1.28 -11.53 3.06
N MET A 57 -0.84 -10.26 3.07
CA MET A 57 0.58 -9.92 2.96
C MET A 57 1.41 -10.57 4.07
N PHE A 58 0.98 -10.41 5.32
CA PHE A 58 1.65 -11.01 6.48
C PHE A 58 1.79 -12.53 6.35
N LYS A 59 0.71 -13.23 5.97
CA LYS A 59 0.70 -14.69 5.83
C LYS A 59 1.53 -15.22 4.66
N THR A 60 1.84 -14.37 3.68
CA THR A 60 2.52 -14.78 2.44
C THR A 60 3.93 -14.20 2.32
N GLY A 61 4.32 -13.32 3.25
CA GLY A 61 5.57 -12.56 3.17
C GLY A 61 5.59 -11.55 2.04
N ALA A 62 4.43 -11.09 1.55
CA ALA A 62 4.37 -10.09 0.49
C ALA A 62 4.78 -8.71 1.02
N ILE A 63 5.54 -7.97 0.21
CA ILE A 63 6.11 -6.67 0.56
C ILE A 63 5.70 -5.64 -0.49
N ILE A 64 5.32 -4.45 -0.04
CA ILE A 64 5.07 -3.30 -0.92
C ILE A 64 6.40 -2.77 -1.44
N SER A 65 6.47 -2.51 -2.74
CA SER A 65 7.67 -2.05 -3.42
C SER A 65 7.43 -0.75 -4.20
N GLY A 66 8.43 -0.33 -4.95
CA GLY A 66 8.32 0.72 -5.95
C GLY A 66 7.94 2.06 -5.35
N SER A 67 7.13 2.80 -6.11
CA SER A 67 6.76 4.17 -5.77
C SER A 67 5.98 4.28 -4.47
N GLN A 68 5.17 3.28 -4.10
CA GLN A 68 4.42 3.29 -2.83
C GLN A 68 5.31 3.10 -1.61
N ALA A 69 6.32 2.24 -1.70
CA ALA A 69 7.29 2.08 -0.61
C ALA A 69 8.06 3.38 -0.37
N LEU A 70 8.52 4.04 -1.44
CA LEU A 70 9.19 5.34 -1.35
C LEU A 70 8.27 6.44 -0.83
N GLN A 71 7.01 6.49 -1.30
CA GLN A 71 5.99 7.41 -0.81
C GLN A 71 5.82 7.34 0.71
N LEU A 72 5.71 6.12 1.25
CA LEU A 72 5.59 5.91 2.69
C LEU A 72 6.85 6.33 3.45
N LEU A 73 8.03 5.88 2.99
CA LEU A 73 9.30 6.12 3.69
C LEU A 73 9.73 7.59 3.65
N MET A 74 9.59 8.23 2.48
CA MET A 74 9.98 9.62 2.25
C MET A 74 8.87 10.62 2.58
N ARG A 75 7.66 10.15 2.92
CA ARG A 75 6.46 10.99 3.15
C ARG A 75 6.20 11.97 2.01
N THR A 76 6.38 11.51 0.77
CA THR A 76 6.20 12.29 -0.47
C THR A 76 5.01 11.78 -1.28
N ASN A 77 4.41 12.59 -2.14
CA ASN A 77 3.28 12.17 -2.98
C ASN A 77 3.70 11.94 -4.44
N TYR A 78 3.65 10.69 -4.90
CA TYR A 78 3.84 10.35 -6.32
C TYR A 78 2.47 10.23 -7.00
N ILE A 79 2.05 11.27 -7.71
CA ILE A 79 0.74 11.31 -8.38
C ILE A 79 0.69 10.26 -9.50
N GLY A 80 -0.43 9.54 -9.61
CA GLY A 80 -0.65 8.54 -10.66
C GLY A 80 0.19 7.26 -10.51
N SER A 81 0.85 7.08 -9.35
CA SER A 81 1.57 5.85 -9.04
C SER A 81 0.65 4.65 -8.86
N ASP A 82 1.11 3.48 -9.30
CA ASP A 82 0.50 2.16 -9.09
C ASP A 82 0.93 1.53 -7.76
N LEU A 83 0.49 0.30 -7.49
CA LEU A 83 0.88 -0.49 -6.31
C LEU A 83 1.69 -1.72 -6.75
N ASP A 84 2.97 -1.72 -6.41
CA ASP A 84 3.86 -2.86 -6.63
C ASP A 84 3.92 -3.77 -5.40
N LEU A 85 3.82 -5.09 -5.62
CA LEU A 85 3.98 -6.11 -4.59
C LEU A 85 5.01 -7.15 -5.02
N TYR A 86 6.03 -7.37 -4.19
CA TYR A 86 6.87 -8.56 -4.28
C TYR A 86 6.28 -9.66 -3.40
N LEU A 87 6.13 -10.86 -3.95
CA LEU A 87 5.63 -12.01 -3.23
C LEU A 87 6.25 -13.30 -3.77
N HIS A 88 6.28 -14.34 -2.95
CA HIS A 88 6.77 -15.64 -3.36
C HIS A 88 5.78 -16.31 -4.33
N TYR A 89 6.27 -16.82 -5.47
CA TYR A 89 5.44 -17.34 -6.58
C TYR A 89 4.37 -18.36 -6.14
N GLN A 90 4.65 -19.16 -5.11
CA GLN A 90 3.73 -20.16 -4.55
C GLN A 90 2.43 -19.54 -3.97
N HIS A 91 2.43 -18.23 -3.70
CA HIS A 91 1.30 -17.51 -3.12
C HIS A 91 0.59 -16.61 -4.13
N THR A 92 1.03 -16.56 -5.38
CA THR A 92 0.44 -15.70 -6.43
C THR A 92 -1.05 -15.94 -6.59
N SER A 93 -1.50 -17.20 -6.57
CA SER A 93 -2.92 -17.54 -6.70
C SER A 93 -3.81 -16.94 -5.61
N ARG A 94 -3.29 -16.74 -4.40
CA ARG A 94 -4.06 -16.11 -3.31
C ARG A 94 -4.28 -14.63 -3.56
N PHE A 95 -3.29 -13.94 -4.13
CA PHE A 95 -3.44 -12.55 -4.56
C PHE A 95 -4.33 -12.44 -5.78
N ASP A 96 -4.23 -13.37 -6.73
CA ASP A 96 -5.10 -13.36 -7.91
C ASP A 96 -6.58 -13.43 -7.50
N VAL A 97 -6.92 -14.34 -6.59
CA VAL A 97 -8.30 -14.48 -6.07
C VAL A 97 -8.73 -13.23 -5.32
N PHE A 98 -7.85 -12.67 -4.47
CA PHE A 98 -8.16 -11.45 -3.71
C PHE A 98 -8.42 -10.27 -4.66
N LEU A 99 -7.54 -10.03 -5.61
CA LEU A 99 -7.65 -8.89 -6.54
C LEU A 99 -8.86 -9.03 -7.46
N ALA A 100 -9.13 -10.23 -7.97
CA ALA A 100 -10.33 -10.50 -8.75
C ALA A 100 -11.61 -10.25 -7.92
N HIS A 101 -11.65 -10.67 -6.66
CA HIS A 101 -12.76 -10.39 -5.75
C HIS A 101 -12.95 -8.88 -5.50
N GLU A 102 -11.85 -8.12 -5.42
CA GLU A 102 -11.89 -6.66 -5.30
C GLU A 102 -12.27 -5.95 -6.62
N GLY A 103 -12.48 -6.69 -7.71
CA GLY A 103 -12.91 -6.20 -9.02
C GLY A 103 -11.78 -5.81 -9.96
N TYR A 104 -10.53 -6.06 -9.60
CA TYR A 104 -9.39 -5.85 -10.49
C TYR A 104 -9.39 -6.89 -11.61
N VAL A 105 -8.88 -6.50 -12.78
CA VAL A 105 -8.80 -7.38 -13.95
C VAL A 105 -7.35 -7.69 -14.27
N LEU A 106 -7.01 -8.98 -14.30
CA LEU A 106 -5.69 -9.44 -14.72
C LEU A 106 -5.47 -9.08 -16.18
N GLN A 107 -4.40 -8.34 -16.46
CA GLN A 107 -4.01 -8.05 -17.83
C GLN A 107 -3.40 -9.30 -18.48
N PRO A 108 -3.68 -9.56 -19.77
CA PRO A 108 -2.96 -10.57 -20.52
C PRO A 108 -1.48 -10.20 -20.57
N ARG A 109 -0.63 -11.23 -20.60
CA ARG A 109 0.82 -11.05 -20.72
C ARG A 109 1.11 -10.26 -22.00
N PRO A 110 1.86 -9.15 -21.94
CA PRO A 110 2.19 -8.39 -23.13
C PRO A 110 2.92 -9.29 -24.14
N THR A 111 2.50 -9.20 -25.40
CA THR A 111 3.08 -9.96 -26.52
C THR A 111 4.38 -9.34 -27.02
N THR A 112 4.60 -8.06 -26.72
CA THR A 112 5.79 -7.29 -27.09
C THR A 112 6.81 -7.20 -25.95
N HIS A 113 8.09 -7.26 -26.30
CA HIS A 113 9.24 -7.40 -25.39
C HIS A 113 9.64 -6.10 -24.66
N GLU A 114 8.82 -5.05 -24.67
CA GLU A 114 9.17 -3.83 -23.95
C GLU A 114 8.91 -4.06 -22.44
N PHE A 115 9.99 -4.48 -21.75
CA PHE A 115 10.10 -4.63 -20.30
C PHE A 115 9.27 -5.76 -19.66
N TYR A 116 9.35 -6.97 -20.22
CA TYR A 116 8.83 -8.17 -19.54
C TYR A 116 9.73 -8.55 -18.35
N ILE A 117 9.20 -8.49 -17.12
CA ILE A 117 9.82 -9.11 -15.96
C ILE A 117 9.27 -10.54 -15.79
N PRO A 118 10.11 -11.59 -15.82
CA PRO A 118 9.67 -12.96 -15.53
C PRO A 118 8.82 -13.08 -14.27
N GLY A 119 7.63 -13.68 -14.42
CA GLY A 119 6.68 -13.87 -13.32
C GLY A 119 5.82 -12.64 -12.96
N GLN A 120 6.04 -11.47 -13.58
CA GLN A 120 5.21 -10.30 -13.35
C GLN A 120 3.77 -10.51 -13.80
N ARG A 121 2.83 -9.94 -13.04
CA ARG A 121 1.41 -9.90 -13.34
C ARG A 121 0.91 -8.48 -13.14
N LEU A 122 0.20 -7.97 -14.14
CA LEU A 122 -0.35 -6.62 -14.12
C LEU A 122 -1.86 -6.70 -13.92
N TRP A 123 -2.40 -5.84 -13.06
CA TRP A 123 -3.82 -5.78 -12.75
C TRP A 123 -4.32 -4.36 -12.99
N ASN A 124 -5.38 -4.22 -13.78
CA ASN A 124 -6.03 -2.94 -14.01
C ASN A 124 -7.13 -2.67 -12.97
N GLY A 125 -7.35 -1.38 -12.72
CA GLY A 125 -8.34 -0.87 -11.78
C GLY A 125 -9.74 -1.45 -11.98
N LYS A 126 -10.56 -1.31 -10.93
CA LYS A 126 -11.85 -1.99 -10.79
C LYS A 126 -12.74 -1.76 -12.01
N GLN A 127 -13.34 -2.83 -12.55
CA GLN A 127 -14.48 -2.64 -13.45
C GLN A 127 -15.55 -1.88 -12.67
N GLN A 128 -15.90 -0.69 -13.15
CA GLN A 128 -17.07 0.02 -12.67
C GLN A 128 -18.26 -0.85 -13.07
N THR A 129 -18.76 -1.67 -12.14
CA THR A 129 -20.05 -2.32 -12.33
C THR A 129 -21.06 -1.18 -12.40
N SER A 130 -21.48 -0.83 -13.61
CA SER A 130 -22.71 -0.10 -13.87
C SER A 130 -23.83 -0.86 -13.18
N ARG A 131 -24.12 -0.48 -11.93
CA ARG A 131 -25.38 -0.84 -11.30
C ARG A 131 -26.44 -0.10 -12.09
N GLU A 132 -27.17 -0.84 -12.91
CA GLU A 132 -28.46 -0.41 -13.43
C GLU A 132 -29.28 0.11 -12.25
N SER A 133 -29.61 1.40 -12.30
CA SER A 133 -30.62 2.00 -11.44
C SER A 133 -31.93 1.23 -11.66
N PRO A 134 -32.67 0.83 -10.62
CA PRO A 134 -34.04 0.40 -10.85
C PRO A 134 -34.81 1.64 -11.34
N SER A 135 -35.33 1.55 -12.56
CA SER A 135 -36.29 2.51 -13.09
C SER A 135 -37.50 2.65 -12.15
N PRO A 136 -38.09 3.85 -12.05
CA PRO A 136 -39.09 4.22 -11.06
C PRO A 136 -40.38 3.40 -11.12
#